data_AF-A0A177WD17-F1
#
_entry.id   AF-A0A177WD17-F1
#
_cell.length_a   1.000
_cell.length_b   1.000
_cell.length_c   1.000
_cell.angle_alpha   90.00
_cell.angle_beta   90.00
_cell.angle_gamma   90.00
#
_symmetry.space_group_name_H-M   'P 1'
#
loop_
_entity.id
_entity.type
_entity.pdbx_description
1 polymer ?
#
loop_
_entity_poly.entity_id
_entity_poly.type
_entity_poly.pdbx_seq_one_letter_code
_entity_poly.pdbx_strand_id
1 'polypeptide(L)'
;MGVIFKQFLDSASCNTNSKVYCCIICNTHLSTTDDIISKAFQGQHGKAYLFNAVVNIFQGPAEERSMTTGLHTVRDIHCTYCQTVVGWRYDKAYEESQKYKEGRYILEHALISCI
;
A
#
# COMPACT_ATOMS: atom_id res chain seq x y z
N MET A 1 -16.02 12.75 22.00
CA MET A 1 -16.53 11.69 21.09
C MET A 1 -15.92 11.97 19.72
N GLY A 2 -14.81 11.31 19.40
CA GLY A 2 -14.00 11.61 18.21
C GLY A 2 -14.57 10.90 16.98
N VAL A 3 -14.94 11.67 15.97
CA VAL A 3 -15.33 11.13 14.66
C VAL A 3 -14.08 10.58 13.97
N ILE A 4 -14.06 9.27 13.75
CA ILE A 4 -13.03 8.62 12.91
C ILE A 4 -13.39 8.99 11.46
N PHE A 5 -12.67 9.95 10.88
CA PHE A 5 -12.82 10.31 9.47
C PHE A 5 -12.37 9.14 8.60
N LYS A 6 -13.33 8.35 8.09
CA LYS A 6 -13.08 7.42 7.00
C LYS A 6 -13.05 8.23 5.70
N GLN A 7 -11.88 8.33 5.07
CA GLN A 7 -11.78 8.85 3.71
C GLN A 7 -12.36 7.80 2.76
N PHE A 8 -13.57 8.05 2.26
CA PHE A 8 -14.16 7.25 1.19
C PHE A 8 -13.58 7.74 -0.13
N LEU A 9 -12.88 6.85 -0.85
CA LEU A 9 -12.47 7.09 -2.23
C LEU A 9 -13.72 6.93 -3.10
N ASP A 10 -14.21 8.06 -3.62
CA ASP A 10 -15.39 8.13 -4.47
C ASP A 10 -14.98 7.99 -5.94
N SER A 11 -15.64 7.09 -6.65
CA SER A 11 -15.40 6.79 -8.07
C SER A 11 -16.13 7.76 -9.01
N ALA A 12 -16.78 8.82 -8.53
CA ALA A 12 -17.65 9.67 -9.35
C ALA A 12 -16.93 10.83 -10.05
N SER A 13 -15.64 11.08 -9.81
CA SER A 13 -14.87 12.11 -10.52
C SER A 13 -13.80 11.51 -11.43
N CYS A 14 -14.24 11.22 -12.67
CA CYS A 14 -13.47 10.87 -13.87
C CYS A 14 -12.99 9.40 -14.01
N ASN A 15 -13.45 8.80 -15.11
CA ASN A 15 -13.16 7.47 -15.68
C ASN A 15 -13.87 6.24 -15.07
N THR A 16 -14.74 5.63 -15.88
CA THR A 16 -15.68 4.54 -15.56
C THR A 16 -15.03 3.15 -15.34
N ASN A 17 -13.87 3.06 -14.65
CA ASN A 17 -13.25 1.76 -14.29
C ASN A 17 -12.25 1.81 -13.11
N SER A 18 -12.36 2.79 -12.21
CA SER A 18 -11.48 2.88 -11.04
C SER A 18 -11.89 1.86 -9.98
N LYS A 19 -11.20 0.72 -9.94
CA LYS A 19 -11.42 -0.30 -8.89
C LYS A 19 -10.81 0.15 -7.58
N VAL A 20 -11.51 -0.10 -6.48
CA VAL A 20 -11.04 0.23 -5.13
C VAL A 20 -10.43 -1.02 -4.50
N TYR A 21 -9.21 -0.90 -4.01
CA TYR A 21 -8.54 -1.94 -3.24
C TYR A 21 -8.88 -1.80 -1.77
N CYS A 22 -9.35 -2.88 -1.17
CA CYS A 22 -9.78 -2.95 0.21
C CYS A 22 -8.99 -4.03 0.97
N CYS A 23 -8.90 -3.90 2.29
CA CYS A 23 -8.36 -4.95 3.15
C CYS A 23 -9.23 -6.21 3.05
N ILE A 24 -8.63 -7.38 2.83
CA ILE A 24 -9.37 -8.64 2.66
C ILE A 24 -10.16 -9.08 3.91
N ILE A 25 -9.74 -8.65 5.10
CA ILE A 25 -10.34 -9.06 6.37
C ILE A 25 -11.58 -8.22 6.74
N CYS A 26 -11.53 -6.91 6.52
CA CYS A 26 -12.56 -5.98 6.99
C CYS A 26 -13.13 -5.07 5.92
N ASN A 27 -12.72 -5.23 4.65
CA ASN A 27 -13.15 -4.44 3.51
C ASN A 27 -12.91 -2.92 3.67
N THR A 28 -11.98 -2.51 4.55
CA THR A 28 -11.59 -1.10 4.66
C THR A 28 -10.88 -0.66 3.39
N HIS A 29 -11.29 0.46 2.81
CA HIS A 29 -10.69 1.00 1.58
C HIS A 29 -9.23 1.40 1.86
N LEU A 30 -8.31 0.97 1.00
CA LEU A 30 -6.87 1.22 1.15
C LEU A 30 -6.35 2.12 0.02
N SER A 31 -6.71 1.84 -1.22
CA SER A 31 -6.22 2.61 -2.38
C SER A 31 -7.10 2.38 -3.61
N THR A 32 -6.80 3.08 -4.69
CA THR A 32 -7.49 3.05 -5.98
C THR A 32 -6.58 2.55 -7.09
N THR A 33 -7.18 2.08 -8.18
CA THR A 33 -6.42 1.65 -9.36
C THR A 33 -5.61 2.80 -9.98
N ASP A 34 -6.10 4.03 -9.90
CA ASP A 34 -5.42 5.24 -10.40
C ASP A 34 -4.10 5.52 -9.67
N ASP A 35 -3.98 5.10 -8.42
CA ASP A 35 -2.74 5.22 -7.64
C ASP A 35 -1.74 4.11 -7.93
N ILE A 36 -2.07 3.11 -8.76
CA ILE A 36 -1.11 2.07 -9.12
C ILE A 36 -0.04 2.64 -10.03
N ILE A 37 1.20 2.61 -9.55
CA ILE A 37 2.40 2.95 -10.31
C ILE A 37 2.87 1.73 -11.12
N SER A 38 2.87 0.53 -10.52
CA SER A 38 3.35 -0.67 -11.20
C SER A 38 2.79 -1.96 -10.61
N LYS A 39 2.48 -2.91 -11.49
CA LYS A 39 1.97 -4.24 -11.14
C LYS A 39 3.03 -5.35 -11.21
N ALA A 40 4.28 -4.98 -11.48
CA ALA A 40 5.40 -5.91 -11.70
C ALA A 40 6.19 -6.22 -10.41
N PHE A 41 5.59 -5.97 -9.24
CA PHE A 41 6.25 -6.19 -7.95
C PHE A 41 5.86 -7.55 -7.37
N GLN A 42 6.75 -8.08 -6.54
CA GLN A 42 6.53 -9.31 -5.78
C GLN A 42 6.85 -9.05 -4.31
N GLY A 43 6.02 -9.62 -3.45
CA GLY A 43 6.15 -9.60 -2.01
C GLY A 43 6.43 -10.97 -1.43
N GLN A 44 6.25 -11.07 -0.12
CA GLN A 44 6.40 -12.33 0.61
C GLN A 44 5.34 -13.34 0.21
N HIS A 45 4.12 -12.88 -0.06
CA HIS A 45 2.95 -13.69 -0.38
C HIS A 45 2.68 -13.77 -1.90
N GLY A 46 3.68 -13.48 -2.72
CA GLY A 46 3.59 -13.57 -4.19
C GLY A 46 3.41 -12.22 -4.85
N LYS A 47 2.33 -12.03 -5.62
CA LYS A 47 2.15 -10.81 -6.44
C LYS A 47 1.82 -9.60 -5.56
N ALA A 48 2.50 -8.48 -5.81
CA ALA A 48 2.28 -7.24 -5.09
C ALA A 48 2.27 -6.05 -6.05
N TYR A 49 1.62 -4.96 -5.67
CA TYR A 49 1.49 -3.76 -6.50
C TYR A 49 2.08 -2.55 -5.79
N LEU A 50 2.75 -1.70 -6.56
CA LEU A 50 3.30 -0.44 -6.10
C LEU A 50 2.25 0.66 -6.29
N PHE A 51 1.90 1.32 -5.20
CA PHE A 51 0.95 2.41 -5.14
C PHE A 51 1.62 3.74 -4.79
N ASN A 52 1.06 4.81 -5.35
CA ASN A 52 1.40 6.20 -5.09
C ASN A 52 0.95 6.62 -3.69
N ALA A 53 -0.29 6.32 -3.32
CA ALA A 53 -0.86 6.62 -2.00
C ALA A 53 -1.72 5.46 -1.47
N VAL A 54 -1.72 5.30 -0.14
CA VAL A 54 -2.56 4.34 0.59
C VAL A 54 -3.13 5.05 1.82
N VAL A 55 -4.43 4.89 2.05
CA VAL A 55 -5.19 5.49 3.16
C VAL A 55 -5.64 4.44 4.16
N ASN A 56 -6.12 4.87 5.33
CA ASN A 56 -6.65 4.01 6.38
C ASN A 56 -5.65 2.95 6.89
N ILE A 57 -4.37 3.34 6.99
CA ILE A 57 -3.28 2.50 7.47
C ILE A 57 -2.53 3.10 8.66
N PHE A 58 -1.96 2.23 9.49
CA PHE A 58 -0.93 2.56 10.47
C PHE A 58 0.43 2.12 9.95
N GLN A 59 1.46 2.95 10.17
CA GLN A 59 2.84 2.63 9.83
C GLN A 59 3.56 2.12 11.07
N GLY A 60 4.19 0.96 10.95
CA GLY A 60 5.03 0.38 11.99
C GLY A 60 6.38 1.09 12.17
N PRO A 61 7.27 0.50 12.98
CA PRO A 61 8.65 0.97 13.09
C PRO A 61 9.38 0.88 11.75
N ALA A 62 10.41 1.71 11.58
CA ALA A 62 11.29 1.61 10.42
C ALA A 62 12.24 0.42 10.60
N GLU A 63 12.31 -0.43 9.57
CA GLU A 63 13.13 -1.62 9.53
C GLU A 63 13.97 -1.64 8.26
N GLU A 64 15.23 -2.05 8.38
CA GLU A 64 16.12 -2.21 7.24
C GLU A 64 15.96 -3.63 6.68
N ARG A 65 15.57 -3.71 5.40
CA ARG A 65 15.29 -4.97 4.70
C ARG A 65 16.13 -5.04 3.42
N SER A 66 16.92 -6.11 3.31
CA SER A 66 17.65 -6.44 2.09
C SER A 66 16.69 -7.07 1.08
N MET A 67 16.57 -6.45 -0.09
CA MET A 67 15.73 -6.92 -1.20
C MET A 67 16.60 -7.18 -2.44
N THR A 68 16.04 -7.79 -3.48
CA THR A 68 16.75 -8.06 -4.74
C THR A 68 17.38 -6.80 -5.34
N THR A 69 16.74 -5.65 -5.17
CA THR A 69 17.19 -4.35 -5.68
C THR A 69 18.12 -3.58 -4.73
N GLY A 70 18.59 -4.19 -3.64
CA GLY A 70 19.47 -3.55 -2.66
C GLY A 70 18.85 -3.36 -1.28
N LEU A 71 19.57 -2.65 -0.40
CA LEU A 71 19.13 -2.33 0.95
C LEU A 71 18.08 -1.21 0.93
N HIS A 72 16.99 -1.41 1.68
CA HIS A 72 15.90 -0.44 1.81
C HIS A 72 15.50 -0.30 3.28
N THR A 73 15.18 0.91 3.71
CA THR A 73 14.45 1.15 4.96
C THR A 73 12.97 1.17 4.64
N VAL A 74 12.20 0.27 5.24
CA VAL A 74 10.77 0.09 5.02
C VAL A 74 9.99 0.13 6.32
N ARG A 75 8.69 0.38 6.25
CA ARG A 75 7.76 0.29 7.38
C ARG A 75 6.61 -0.62 6.99
N ASP A 76 6.37 -1.67 7.75
CA ASP A 76 5.16 -2.47 7.54
C ASP A 76 3.91 -1.60 7.80
N ILE A 77 2.88 -1.80 6.97
CA ILE A 77 1.62 -1.05 7.05
C ILE A 77 0.49 -1.98 7.44
N HIS A 78 -0.30 -1.50 8.41
CA HIS A 78 -1.38 -2.24 9.03
C HIS A 78 -2.70 -1.55 8.73
N CYS A 79 -3.77 -2.30 8.50
CA CYS A 79 -5.10 -1.72 8.35
C CYS A 79 -5.52 -1.02 9.66
N THR A 80 -6.06 0.21 9.56
CA THR A 80 -6.48 0.99 10.74
C THR A 80 -7.61 0.34 11.55
N TYR A 81 -8.37 -0.58 10.95
CA TYR A 81 -9.54 -1.18 11.58
C TYR A 81 -9.25 -2.56 12.18
N CYS A 82 -8.71 -3.49 11.38
CA CYS A 82 -8.44 -4.87 11.84
C CYS A 82 -6.97 -5.11 12.24
N GLN A 83 -6.09 -4.11 12.09
CA GLN A 83 -4.65 -4.18 12.43
C GLN A 83 -3.83 -5.24 11.69
N THR A 84 -4.45 -5.96 10.76
CA THR A 84 -3.77 -6.90 9.86
C THR A 84 -2.77 -6.17 8.99
N VAL A 85 -1.59 -6.76 8.81
CA VAL A 85 -0.58 -6.29 7.84
C VAL A 85 -1.17 -6.39 6.44
N VAL A 86 -1.04 -5.33 5.64
CA VAL A 86 -1.52 -5.29 4.25
C VAL A 86 -0.37 -5.06 3.25
N GLY A 87 0.82 -4.72 3.74
CA GLY A 87 2.02 -4.53 2.94
C GLY A 87 3.06 -3.67 3.68
N TRP A 88 3.85 -2.88 2.94
CA TRP A 88 4.86 -1.97 3.52
C TRP A 88 5.04 -0.68 2.69
N ARG A 89 5.63 0.34 3.31
CA ARG A 89 6.05 1.59 2.68
C ARG A 89 7.57 1.65 2.60
N TYR A 90 8.11 2.19 1.52
CA TYR A 90 9.52 2.54 1.43
C TYR A 90 9.78 3.92 2.07
N ASP A 91 10.58 3.95 3.14
CA ASP A 91 11.06 5.20 3.74
C ASP A 91 12.32 5.69 3.04
N LYS A 92 13.27 4.77 2.76
CA LYS A 92 14.55 5.10 2.14
C LYS A 92 15.05 3.97 1.27
N ALA A 93 15.62 4.31 0.12
CA ALA A 93 16.40 3.42 -0.73
C ALA A 93 17.86 3.91 -0.74
N TYR A 94 18.81 3.01 -0.54
CA TYR A 94 20.23 3.40 -0.53
C TYR A 94 20.82 3.52 -1.94
N GLU A 95 20.26 2.79 -2.89
CA GLU A 95 20.65 2.83 -4.30
C GLU A 95 19.92 3.96 -5.05
N GLU A 96 20.66 4.78 -5.79
CA GLU A 96 20.10 5.91 -6.56
C GLU A 96 19.04 5.46 -7.57
N SER A 97 19.26 4.31 -8.23
CA SER A 97 18.32 3.72 -9.18
C SER A 97 16.96 3.33 -8.56
N GLN A 98 16.91 3.22 -7.23
CA GLN A 98 15.72 2.78 -6.48
C GLN A 98 15.01 3.94 -5.76
N LYS A 99 15.55 5.16 -5.82
CA LYS A 99 14.99 6.35 -5.15
C LYS A 99 13.54 6.65 -5.53
N TYR A 100 13.11 6.29 -6.73
CA TYR A 100 11.72 6.46 -7.17
C TYR A 100 10.69 5.69 -6.31
N LYS A 101 11.14 4.68 -5.55
CA LYS A 101 10.32 3.90 -4.63
C LYS A 101 10.10 4.61 -3.28
N GLU A 102 10.93 5.59 -2.92
CA GLU A 102 10.80 6.30 -1.65
C GLU A 102 9.45 6.99 -1.55
N GLY A 103 8.79 6.84 -0.39
CA GLY A 103 7.44 7.33 -0.15
C GLY A 103 6.33 6.51 -0.80
N ARG A 104 6.64 5.46 -1.57
CA ARG A 104 5.65 4.58 -2.22
C ARG A 104 5.28 3.40 -1.35
N TYR A 105 4.15 2.79 -1.67
CA TYR A 105 3.55 1.71 -0.89
C TYR A 105 3.49 0.43 -1.71
N ILE A 106 3.76 -0.69 -1.09
CA ILE A 106 3.47 -2.01 -1.64
C ILE A 106 2.27 -2.56 -0.91
N LEU A 107 1.26 -3.01 -1.65
CA LEU A 107 0.19 -3.85 -1.13
C LEU A 107 0.24 -5.22 -1.79
N GLU A 108 0.12 -6.27 -0.98
CA GLU A 108 0.17 -7.65 -1.47
C GLU A 108 -1.21 -8.13 -1.90
N HIS A 109 -1.30 -8.75 -3.07
CA HIS A 109 -2.57 -9.20 -3.64
C HIS A 109 -3.28 -10.27 -2.77
N ALA A 110 -2.52 -11.01 -1.97
CA ALA A 110 -3.10 -11.99 -1.03
C ALA A 110 -3.83 -11.33 0.16
N LEU A 111 -3.54 -10.06 0.45
CA LEU A 111 -4.03 -9.33 1.63
C LEU A 111 -5.04 -8.24 1.29
N ILE A 112 -5.29 -8.01 0.00
CA ILE A 112 -6.23 -7.02 -0.52
C ILE A 112 -7.25 -7.65 -1.47
N SER A 113 -8.46 -7.12 -1.46
CA SER A 113 -9.53 -7.47 -2.40
C SER A 113 -9.87 -6.26 -3.28
N CYS A 114 -10.29 -6.47 -4.53
CA CYS A 114 -10.81 -5.40 -5.38
C CYS A 114 -12.34 -5.48 -5.45
N ILE A 115 -13.00 -4.35 -5.24
CA ILE A 115 -14.45 -4.16 -5.41
C ILE A 115 -14.75 -3.21 -6.57
#